data_AF-A0A838F4K6-F1
#
_entry.id   AF-A0A838F4K6-F1
#
_cell.length_a   1.000
_cell.length_b   1.000
_cell.length_c   1.000
_cell.angle_alpha   90.00
_cell.angle_beta   90.00
_cell.angle_gamma   90.00
#
_symmetry.space_group_name_H-M   'P 1'
#
loop_
_entity.id
_entity.type
_entity.pdbx_description
1 polymer ?
#
loop_
_entity_poly.entity_id
_entity_poly.type
_entity_poly.pdbx_seq_one_letter_code
_entity_poly.pdbx_strand_id
1 'polypeptide(L)'
;MQDKIRQTNFAMIFLYLLFSIISYPAFSSISLSQHLSPPSHEQWDQLLKKNVLSGGKVNYKSMKADALLLKEYLELLRINPPATTWNQNEEMAYWINLYNAATVDLILQNYPVKSIQEIKNGKPWDEPFIGVGDKKLSLSYIENEVLRKKFSDPRIHFAINCASKSCPALMNAAFTSDLLEAQLNKAT
;
A
#
# COMPACT_ATOMS: atom_id res chain seq x y z
N MET A 1 81.22 19.26 -38.58
CA MET A 1 81.57 20.33 -37.63
C MET A 1 80.47 20.36 -36.60
N GLN A 2 80.81 20.06 -35.34
CA GLN A 2 79.86 19.87 -34.24
C GLN A 2 79.25 21.19 -33.76
N ASP A 3 78.02 21.10 -33.24
CA ASP A 3 77.48 21.78 -32.03
C ASP A 3 75.95 21.89 -32.16
N LYS A 4 75.08 21.74 -31.14
CA LYS A 4 75.14 21.19 -29.78
C LYS A 4 73.68 21.18 -29.28
N ILE A 5 73.36 20.22 -28.43
CA ILE A 5 72.06 19.99 -27.79
C ILE A 5 71.77 21.01 -26.66
N ARG A 6 70.50 21.47 -26.51
CA ARG A 6 69.82 21.79 -25.21
C ARG A 6 68.33 22.15 -25.45
N GLN A 7 67.34 21.33 -25.10
CA GLN A 7 66.62 21.24 -23.81
C GLN A 7 66.15 22.59 -23.21
N THR A 8 64.83 22.87 -23.19
CA THR A 8 63.94 22.92 -22.00
C THR A 8 62.63 23.69 -22.29
N ASN A 9 61.53 23.21 -21.70
CA ASN A 9 60.17 23.75 -21.72
C ASN A 9 60.08 25.14 -21.07
N PHE A 10 59.29 26.07 -21.61
CA PHE A 10 58.60 27.07 -20.79
C PHE A 10 57.30 27.56 -21.45
N ALA A 11 56.27 27.63 -20.60
CA ALA A 11 54.89 27.94 -20.86
C ALA A 11 54.63 29.33 -21.46
N MET A 12 53.53 29.45 -22.23
CA MET A 12 52.50 30.49 -22.09
C MET A 12 51.43 30.34 -23.18
N ILE A 13 50.37 29.58 -22.89
CA ILE A 13 49.08 29.71 -23.57
C ILE A 13 48.04 30.01 -22.48
N PHE A 14 48.01 31.27 -22.07
CA PHE A 14 46.86 31.95 -21.45
C PHE A 14 46.26 32.79 -22.59
N LEU A 15 44.97 33.05 -22.76
CA LEU A 15 43.73 32.82 -22.03
C LEU A 15 42.71 33.58 -22.88
N TYR A 16 41.67 32.94 -23.41
CA TYR A 16 40.37 33.62 -23.62
C TYR A 16 39.27 32.57 -23.45
N LEU A 17 38.82 32.45 -22.20
CA LEU A 17 37.58 31.77 -21.84
C LEU A 17 36.41 32.61 -22.36
N LEU A 18 35.72 32.14 -23.39
CA LEU A 18 34.33 32.54 -23.65
C LEU A 18 33.42 31.54 -22.95
N PHE A 19 33.33 31.64 -21.63
CA PHE A 19 32.22 31.03 -20.90
C PHE A 19 31.00 31.92 -21.11
N SER A 20 30.22 31.61 -22.15
CA SER A 20 28.86 32.13 -22.28
C SER A 20 28.06 31.58 -21.11
N ILE A 21 27.80 32.43 -20.12
CA ILE A 21 26.86 32.15 -19.04
C ILE A 21 25.47 32.12 -19.69
N ILE A 22 25.07 30.95 -20.18
CA ILE A 22 23.67 30.69 -20.49
C ILE A 22 22.96 30.67 -19.14
N SER A 23 22.34 31.79 -18.79
CA SER A 23 21.41 31.89 -17.68
C SER A 23 20.21 31.01 -18.02
N TYR A 24 20.27 29.74 -17.63
CA TYR A 24 19.08 28.90 -17.62
C TYR A 24 18.13 29.52 -16.59
N PRO A 25 16.87 29.79 -16.94
CA PRO A 25 15.90 30.21 -15.95
C PRO A 25 15.87 29.13 -14.87
N ALA A 26 16.02 29.55 -13.61
CA ALA A 26 15.78 28.68 -12.47
C ALA A 26 14.35 28.18 -12.60
N PHE A 27 14.18 26.94 -13.03
CA PHE A 27 12.91 26.25 -12.98
C PHE A 27 12.52 26.20 -11.50
N SER A 28 11.65 27.13 -11.11
CA SER A 28 10.99 27.06 -9.83
C SER A 28 10.12 25.83 -9.89
N SER A 29 10.53 24.77 -9.19
CA SER A 29 9.67 23.64 -8.92
C SER A 29 8.51 24.19 -8.10
N ILE A 30 7.40 24.47 -8.77
CA ILE A 30 6.12 24.65 -8.09
C ILE A 30 5.85 23.30 -7.43
N SER A 31 6.18 23.19 -6.13
CA SER A 31 5.68 22.11 -5.30
C SER A 31 4.20 22.37 -5.11
N LEU A 32 3.40 21.94 -6.09
CA LEU A 32 1.97 21.83 -5.90
C LEU A 32 1.82 20.70 -4.88
N SER A 33 1.59 21.05 -3.61
CA SER A 33 1.13 20.10 -2.61
C SER A 33 -0.27 19.66 -3.06
N GLN A 34 -0.30 18.69 -3.99
CA GLN A 34 -1.55 18.05 -4.37
C GLN A 34 -2.00 17.30 -3.13
N HIS A 35 -3.13 17.72 -2.56
CA HIS A 35 -3.87 16.89 -1.63
C HIS A 35 -4.36 15.68 -2.44
N LEU A 36 -3.51 14.64 -2.52
CA LEU A 36 -3.88 13.39 -3.15
C LEU A 36 -5.05 12.85 -2.35
N SER A 37 -6.23 12.82 -2.96
CA SER A 37 -7.41 12.27 -2.30
C SER A 37 -7.20 10.76 -2.10
N PRO A 38 -7.74 10.17 -1.02
CA PRO A 38 -7.68 8.73 -0.83
C PRO A 38 -8.24 7.96 -2.04
N PRO A 39 -7.66 6.80 -2.38
CA PRO A 39 -8.19 5.96 -3.45
C PRO A 39 -9.59 5.46 -3.10
N SER A 40 -10.46 5.33 -4.12
CA SER A 40 -11.81 4.79 -3.92
C SER A 40 -11.78 3.32 -3.50
N HIS A 41 -12.68 2.96 -2.58
CA HIS A 41 -12.89 1.58 -2.14
C HIS A 41 -14.07 0.88 -2.83
N GLU A 42 -14.65 1.49 -3.86
CA GLU A 42 -15.86 0.96 -4.53
C GLU A 42 -15.66 -0.42 -5.16
N GLN A 43 -14.52 -0.67 -5.79
CA GLN A 43 -14.23 -1.98 -6.38
C GLN A 43 -14.21 -3.08 -5.31
N TRP A 44 -13.63 -2.79 -4.14
CA TRP A 44 -13.65 -3.70 -3.00
C TRP A 44 -15.05 -3.88 -2.42
N ASP A 45 -15.81 -2.80 -2.32
CA ASP A 45 -17.21 -2.83 -1.87
C ASP A 45 -18.09 -3.72 -2.77
N GLN A 46 -17.93 -3.61 -4.09
CA GLN A 46 -18.63 -4.46 -5.06
C GLN A 46 -18.26 -5.94 -4.89
N LEU A 47 -16.96 -6.25 -4.71
CA LEU A 47 -16.49 -7.60 -4.44
C LEU A 47 -17.08 -8.15 -3.14
N LEU A 48 -17.12 -7.35 -2.08
CA LEU A 48 -17.70 -7.72 -0.79
C LEU A 48 -19.19 -8.01 -0.91
N LYS A 49 -19.97 -7.09 -1.51
CA LYS A 49 -21.43 -7.25 -1.69
C LYS A 49 -21.78 -8.49 -2.51
N LYS A 50 -20.98 -8.81 -3.53
CA LYS A 50 -21.19 -9.98 -4.40
C LYS A 50 -20.80 -11.29 -3.70
N ASN A 51 -19.71 -11.30 -2.94
CA ASN A 51 -19.04 -12.53 -2.53
C ASN A 51 -19.09 -12.82 -1.03
N VAL A 52 -19.58 -11.90 -0.19
CA VAL A 52 -19.74 -12.11 1.26
C VAL A 52 -21.20 -12.37 1.59
N LEU A 53 -21.47 -13.57 2.12
CA LEU A 53 -22.81 -14.00 2.49
C LEU A 53 -23.25 -13.39 3.83
N SER A 54 -24.54 -13.51 4.15
CA SER A 54 -25.07 -13.21 5.48
C SER A 54 -24.25 -13.89 6.57
N GLY A 55 -23.89 -13.15 7.62
CA GLY A 55 -23.00 -13.63 8.68
C GLY A 55 -21.50 -13.49 8.37
N GLY A 56 -21.13 -12.80 7.28
CA GLY A 56 -19.74 -12.43 6.97
C GLY A 56 -18.89 -13.57 6.40
N LYS A 57 -19.52 -14.65 5.94
CA LYS A 57 -18.82 -15.78 5.33
C LYS A 57 -18.47 -15.48 3.88
N VAL A 58 -17.19 -15.50 3.56
CA VAL A 58 -16.70 -15.30 2.18
C VAL A 58 -16.98 -16.55 1.33
N ASN A 59 -17.66 -16.37 0.20
CA ASN A 59 -17.78 -17.37 -0.85
C ASN A 59 -16.52 -17.35 -1.72
N TYR A 60 -15.46 -18.04 -1.26
CA TYR A 60 -14.17 -18.06 -1.97
C TYR A 60 -14.23 -18.64 -3.39
N LYS A 61 -15.18 -19.53 -3.68
CA LYS A 61 -15.39 -20.03 -5.05
C LYS A 61 -15.83 -18.91 -5.99
N SER A 62 -16.79 -18.10 -5.54
CA SER A 62 -17.27 -16.93 -6.29
C SER A 62 -16.21 -15.84 -6.34
N MET A 63 -15.56 -15.53 -5.20
CA MET A 63 -14.48 -14.54 -5.13
C MET A 63 -13.30 -14.89 -6.04
N LYS A 64 -12.97 -16.18 -6.20
CA LYS A 64 -11.91 -16.62 -7.12
C LYS A 64 -12.21 -16.31 -8.58
N ALA A 65 -13.49 -16.27 -8.99
CA ALA A 65 -13.87 -15.86 -10.34
C ALA A 65 -13.59 -14.38 -10.60
N ASP A 66 -13.55 -13.55 -9.54
CA ASP A 66 -13.26 -12.12 -9.59
C ASP A 66 -11.83 -11.79 -9.10
N ALA A 67 -10.93 -12.78 -9.04
CA ALA A 67 -9.60 -12.60 -8.44
C ALA A 67 -8.78 -11.48 -9.10
N LEU A 68 -8.97 -11.25 -10.41
CA LEU A 68 -8.32 -10.15 -11.12
C LEU A 68 -8.72 -8.78 -10.56
N LEU A 69 -10.02 -8.56 -10.32
CA LEU A 69 -10.52 -7.32 -9.72
C LEU A 69 -9.97 -7.14 -8.30
N LEU A 70 -9.80 -8.22 -7.53
CA LEU A 70 -9.16 -8.11 -6.21
C LEU A 70 -7.68 -7.67 -6.33
N LYS A 71 -6.95 -8.22 -7.31
CA LYS A 71 -5.55 -7.84 -7.56
C LYS A 71 -5.41 -6.40 -8.02
N GLU A 72 -6.28 -5.94 -8.90
CA GLU A 72 -6.32 -4.55 -9.36
C GLU A 72 -6.61 -3.59 -8.19
N TYR A 73 -7.50 -3.97 -7.28
CA TYR A 73 -7.78 -3.18 -6.09
C TYR A 73 -6.57 -3.10 -5.15
N LEU A 74 -5.88 -4.22 -4.91
CA LEU A 74 -4.65 -4.23 -4.11
C LEU A 74 -3.54 -3.41 -4.76
N GLU A 75 -3.45 -3.42 -6.09
CA GLU A 75 -2.50 -2.58 -6.83
C GLU A 75 -2.84 -1.08 -6.73
N LEU A 76 -4.13 -0.72 -6.82
CA LEU A 76 -4.61 0.64 -6.60
C LEU A 76 -4.16 1.17 -5.22
N LEU A 77 -4.32 0.36 -4.17
CA LEU A 77 -3.85 0.75 -2.83
C LEU A 77 -2.32 0.83 -2.77
N ARG A 78 -1.61 -0.15 -3.35
CA ARG A 78 -0.14 -0.15 -3.37
C ARG A 78 0.44 1.14 -3.94
N ILE A 79 -0.08 1.62 -5.07
CA ILE A 79 0.43 2.82 -5.74
C ILE A 79 -0.10 4.14 -5.13
N ASN A 80 -1.07 4.06 -4.21
CA ASN A 80 -1.62 5.21 -3.48
C ASN A 80 -1.52 4.98 -1.95
N PRO A 81 -0.30 4.86 -1.39
CA PRO A 81 -0.14 4.67 0.05
C PRO A 81 -0.61 5.91 0.84
N PRO A 82 -0.94 5.77 2.14
CA PRO A 82 -1.44 6.87 2.94
C PRO A 82 -0.53 8.10 2.94
N ALA A 83 -1.12 9.25 2.64
CA ALA A 83 -0.43 10.53 2.61
C ALA A 83 -0.53 11.23 3.98
N THR A 84 0.45 12.06 4.32
CA THR A 84 0.45 12.85 5.57
C THR A 84 -0.64 13.92 5.61
N THR A 85 -1.30 14.20 4.48
CA THR A 85 -2.40 15.14 4.38
C THR A 85 -3.76 14.52 4.71
N TRP A 86 -3.86 13.18 4.74
CA TRP A 86 -5.11 12.50 5.04
C TRP A 86 -5.48 12.68 6.51
N ASN A 87 -6.79 12.75 6.77
CA ASN A 87 -7.30 12.69 8.13
C ASN A 87 -7.25 11.24 8.66
N GLN A 88 -7.48 11.11 9.97
CA GLN A 88 -7.41 9.83 10.67
C GLN A 88 -8.38 8.77 10.10
N ASN A 89 -9.59 9.18 9.68
CA ASN A 89 -10.61 8.26 9.17
C ASN A 89 -10.25 7.73 7.78
N GLU A 90 -9.73 8.60 6.91
CA GLU A 90 -9.26 8.22 5.58
C GLU A 90 -8.15 7.17 5.67
N GLU A 91 -7.15 7.42 6.52
CA GLU A 91 -6.04 6.49 6.70
C GLU A 91 -6.49 5.18 7.34
N MET A 92 -7.36 5.23 8.35
CA MET A 92 -7.86 4.04 9.02
C MET A 92 -8.72 3.17 8.10
N ALA A 93 -9.60 3.78 7.29
CA ALA A 93 -10.38 3.07 6.28
C ALA A 93 -9.48 2.39 5.24
N TYR A 94 -8.42 3.07 4.78
CA TYR A 94 -7.43 2.48 3.89
C TYR A 94 -6.81 1.21 4.49
N TRP A 95 -6.32 1.28 5.73
CA TRP A 95 -5.62 0.16 6.36
C TRP A 95 -6.54 -1.03 6.67
N ILE A 96 -7.76 -0.78 7.14
CA ILE A 96 -8.75 -1.84 7.38
C ILE A 96 -9.09 -2.55 6.08
N ASN A 97 -9.36 -1.79 5.01
CA ASN A 97 -9.69 -2.40 3.72
C ASN A 97 -8.50 -3.14 3.11
N LEU A 98 -7.29 -2.60 3.21
CA LEU A 98 -6.07 -3.28 2.73
C LEU A 98 -5.87 -4.61 3.45
N TYR A 99 -5.98 -4.64 4.79
CA TYR A 99 -5.84 -5.86 5.58
C TYR A 99 -6.87 -6.92 5.14
N ASN A 100 -8.14 -6.52 5.03
CA ASN A 100 -9.23 -7.45 4.69
C ASN A 100 -9.08 -8.00 3.27
N ALA A 101 -8.80 -7.14 2.29
CA ALA A 101 -8.58 -7.53 0.91
C ALA A 101 -7.35 -8.44 0.76
N ALA A 102 -6.24 -8.10 1.43
CA ALA A 102 -5.01 -8.90 1.41
C ALA A 102 -5.21 -10.26 2.09
N THR A 103 -6.01 -10.35 3.14
CA THR A 103 -6.35 -11.62 3.79
C THR A 103 -7.14 -12.52 2.84
N VAL A 104 -8.16 -11.97 2.16
CA VAL A 104 -8.92 -12.71 1.15
C VAL A 104 -8.01 -13.17 0.02
N ASP A 105 -7.14 -12.29 -0.48
CA ASP A 105 -6.18 -12.62 -1.53
C ASP A 105 -5.22 -13.75 -1.13
N LEU A 106 -4.73 -13.74 0.12
CA LEU A 106 -3.90 -14.82 0.66
C LEU A 106 -4.63 -16.17 0.63
N ILE A 107 -5.92 -16.20 0.98
CA ILE A 107 -6.73 -17.42 0.86
C ILE A 107 -6.89 -17.83 -0.60
N LEU A 108 -7.18 -16.89 -1.52
CA LEU A 108 -7.35 -17.20 -2.93
C LEU A 108 -6.09 -17.78 -3.57
N GLN A 109 -4.92 -17.26 -3.21
CA GLN A 109 -3.62 -17.78 -3.68
C GLN A 109 -3.37 -19.23 -3.24
N ASN A 110 -4.04 -19.69 -2.18
CA ASN A 110 -3.93 -21.04 -1.66
C ASN A 110 -5.22 -21.87 -1.88
N TYR A 111 -6.20 -21.34 -2.63
CA TYR A 111 -7.52 -21.97 -2.75
C TYR A 111 -7.51 -23.16 -3.72
N PRO A 112 -8.06 -24.34 -3.35
CA PRO A 112 -8.78 -24.60 -2.10
C PRO A 112 -7.86 -24.91 -0.92
N VAL A 113 -8.10 -24.24 0.22
CA VAL A 113 -7.43 -24.49 1.49
C VAL A 113 -8.49 -24.72 2.58
N LYS A 114 -8.26 -25.64 3.51
CA LYS A 114 -9.24 -25.94 4.57
C LYS A 114 -9.17 -24.94 5.71
N SER A 115 -7.96 -24.48 6.03
CA SER A 115 -7.71 -23.50 7.08
C SER A 115 -6.56 -22.59 6.67
N ILE A 116 -6.68 -21.30 6.95
CA ILE A 116 -5.57 -20.36 6.77
C ILE A 116 -4.30 -20.81 7.53
N GLN A 117 -4.46 -21.54 8.64
CA GLN A 117 -3.34 -22.09 9.43
C GLN A 117 -2.53 -23.17 8.69
N GLU A 118 -3.02 -23.72 7.59
CA GLU A 118 -2.26 -24.67 6.76
C GLU A 118 -1.27 -23.94 5.83
N ILE A 119 -1.38 -22.62 5.71
CA ILE A 119 -0.54 -21.78 4.84
C ILE A 119 0.73 -21.39 5.60
N LYS A 120 1.88 -21.39 4.90
CA LYS A 120 3.19 -20.95 5.42
C LYS A 120 3.57 -21.60 6.76
N ASN A 121 3.41 -22.91 6.88
CA ASN A 121 3.75 -23.68 8.09
C ASN A 121 3.11 -23.11 9.37
N GLY A 122 1.85 -22.64 9.28
CA GLY A 122 1.13 -22.08 10.43
C GLY A 122 1.38 -20.60 10.70
N LYS A 123 2.17 -19.91 9.86
CA LYS A 123 2.48 -18.47 10.02
C LYS A 123 2.06 -17.61 8.82
N PRO A 124 0.81 -17.73 8.34
CA PRO A 124 0.35 -17.02 7.14
C PRO A 124 0.34 -15.49 7.32
N TRP A 125 0.19 -14.99 8.55
CA TRP A 125 0.08 -13.56 8.82
C TRP A 125 1.42 -12.83 8.95
N ASP A 126 2.52 -13.56 9.21
CA ASP A 126 3.81 -12.98 9.56
C ASP A 126 4.71 -12.72 8.35
N GLU A 127 4.48 -13.44 7.25
CA GLU A 127 5.25 -13.30 6.02
C GLU A 127 4.89 -12.01 5.26
N PRO A 128 5.85 -11.17 4.85
CA PRO A 128 5.56 -9.97 4.07
C PRO A 128 5.15 -10.28 2.63
N PHE A 129 3.95 -9.87 2.22
CA PHE A 129 3.46 -10.03 0.85
C PHE A 129 2.61 -8.85 0.34
N ILE A 130 2.23 -7.92 1.22
CA ILE A 130 1.29 -6.84 0.93
C ILE A 130 2.10 -5.61 0.49
N GLY A 131 1.90 -5.17 -0.75
CA GLY A 131 2.57 -3.97 -1.27
C GLY A 131 1.97 -2.68 -0.71
N VAL A 132 2.82 -1.76 -0.24
CA VAL A 132 2.46 -0.38 0.09
C VAL A 132 3.61 0.53 -0.35
N GLY A 133 3.40 1.30 -1.43
CA GLY A 133 4.49 1.93 -2.18
C GLY A 133 5.52 0.88 -2.62
N ASP A 134 6.79 1.13 -2.26
CA ASP A 134 7.91 0.21 -2.53
C ASP A 134 8.14 -0.81 -1.42
N LYS A 135 7.36 -0.76 -0.34
CA LYS A 135 7.50 -1.66 0.81
C LYS A 135 6.60 -2.88 0.66
N LYS A 136 7.04 -4.00 1.26
CA LYS A 136 6.21 -5.16 1.52
C LYS A 136 5.96 -5.30 3.02
N LEU A 137 4.69 -5.43 3.39
CA LEU A 137 4.22 -5.59 4.77
C LEU A 137 3.56 -6.97 4.96
N SER A 138 3.50 -7.42 6.20
CA SER A 138 2.74 -8.61 6.61
C SER A 138 1.39 -8.19 7.22
N LEU A 139 0.44 -9.13 7.30
CA LEU A 139 -0.84 -8.87 7.97
C LEU A 139 -0.61 -8.52 9.46
N SER A 140 0.27 -9.27 10.13
CA SER A 140 0.64 -9.02 11.53
C SER A 140 1.22 -7.62 11.74
N TYR A 141 2.00 -7.10 10.79
CA TYR A 141 2.52 -5.73 10.85
C TYR A 141 1.40 -4.69 10.71
N ILE A 142 0.52 -4.85 9.71
CA ILE A 142 -0.61 -3.92 9.50
C ILE A 142 -1.51 -3.90 10.74
N GLU A 143 -1.83 -5.06 11.32
CA GLU A 143 -2.66 -5.12 12.52
C GLU A 143 -1.98 -4.49 13.74
N ASN A 144 -0.77 -4.91 14.08
CA ASN A 144 -0.16 -4.57 15.37
C ASN A 144 0.57 -3.23 15.34
N GLU A 145 1.34 -2.97 14.28
CA GLU A 145 2.22 -1.80 14.20
C GLU A 145 1.51 -0.59 13.61
N VAL A 146 0.57 -0.82 12.69
CA VAL A 146 -0.18 0.26 12.05
C VAL A 146 -1.52 0.48 12.77
N LEU A 147 -2.46 -0.46 12.67
CA LEU A 147 -3.83 -0.25 13.13
C LEU A 147 -3.92 -0.08 14.65
N ARG A 148 -3.43 -1.06 15.43
CA ARG A 148 -3.58 -1.06 16.89
C ARG A 148 -2.78 0.05 17.57
N LYS A 149 -1.51 0.24 17.19
CA LYS A 149 -0.66 1.27 17.82
C LYS A 149 -1.05 2.69 17.42
N LYS A 150 -1.41 2.93 16.16
CA LYS A 150 -1.67 4.30 15.68
C LYS A 150 -3.04 4.82 16.11
N PHE A 151 -4.09 4.01 16.02
CA PHE A 151 -5.46 4.47 16.25
C PHE A 151 -5.98 4.17 17.65
N SER A 152 -5.41 3.20 18.36
CA SER A 152 -5.80 2.82 19.73
C SER A 152 -7.31 2.56 19.91
N ASP A 153 -7.99 2.11 18.85
CA ASP A 153 -9.43 1.83 18.86
C ASP A 153 -9.70 0.33 18.99
N PRO A 154 -10.34 -0.14 20.08
CA PRO A 154 -10.60 -1.57 20.29
C PRO A 154 -11.55 -2.17 19.25
N ARG A 155 -12.39 -1.36 18.58
CA ARG A 155 -13.34 -1.81 17.55
C ARG A 155 -12.62 -2.36 16.31
N ILE A 156 -11.35 -1.98 16.10
CA ILE A 156 -10.51 -2.48 15.00
C ILE A 156 -10.48 -3.99 14.94
N HIS A 157 -10.42 -4.68 16.09
CA HIS A 157 -10.38 -6.14 16.13
C HIS A 157 -11.58 -6.78 15.40
N PHE A 158 -12.73 -6.11 15.41
CA PHE A 158 -13.96 -6.54 14.75
C PHE A 158 -14.08 -6.04 13.31
N ALA A 159 -13.36 -4.97 12.98
CA ALA A 159 -13.32 -4.41 11.62
C ALA A 159 -12.39 -5.19 10.67
N ILE A 160 -11.41 -5.92 11.21
CA ILE A 160 -10.49 -6.75 10.43
C ILE A 160 -10.82 -8.25 10.56
N ASN A 161 -10.76 -8.96 9.44
CA ASN A 161 -11.02 -10.40 9.37
C ASN A 161 -9.73 -11.14 9.02
N CYS A 162 -9.20 -11.88 9.98
CA CYS A 162 -7.99 -12.71 9.83
C CYS A 162 -8.24 -14.08 9.14
N ALA A 163 -9.45 -14.33 8.63
CA ALA A 163 -9.92 -15.58 8.00
C ALA A 163 -9.78 -16.89 8.80
N SER A 164 -9.36 -16.83 10.05
CA SER A 164 -9.46 -17.94 11.00
C SER A 164 -10.91 -18.16 11.44
N LYS A 165 -11.22 -19.38 11.93
CA LYS A 165 -12.57 -19.76 12.36
C LYS A 165 -13.13 -18.89 13.50
N SER A 166 -12.26 -18.32 14.34
CA SER A 166 -12.63 -17.47 15.46
C SER A 166 -12.60 -15.98 15.13
N CYS A 167 -12.27 -15.58 13.89
CA CYS A 167 -12.27 -14.17 13.53
C CYS A 167 -13.72 -13.64 13.46
N PRO A 168 -13.91 -12.34 13.75
CA PRO A 168 -15.18 -11.65 13.53
C PRO A 168 -15.66 -11.77 12.08
N ALA A 169 -16.97 -11.62 11.87
CA ALA A 169 -17.57 -11.63 10.54
C ALA A 169 -16.97 -10.54 9.65
N LEU A 170 -16.60 -10.87 8.40
CA LEU A 170 -16.18 -9.84 7.44
C LEU A 170 -17.41 -9.01 7.04
N MET A 171 -17.34 -7.69 7.22
CA MET A 171 -18.40 -6.79 6.76
C MET A 171 -18.57 -6.88 5.25
N ASN A 172 -19.81 -6.96 4.77
CA ASN A 172 -20.14 -7.03 3.34
C ASN A 172 -20.13 -5.66 2.64
N ALA A 173 -19.36 -4.71 3.17
CA ALA A 173 -19.20 -3.37 2.64
C ALA A 173 -17.79 -2.88 2.95
N ALA A 174 -17.20 -2.11 2.04
CA ALA A 174 -15.89 -1.52 2.30
C ALA A 174 -16.01 -0.39 3.34
N PHE A 175 -14.98 -0.22 4.16
CA PHE A 175 -14.91 0.91 5.08
C PHE A 175 -14.66 2.21 4.31
N THR A 176 -15.33 3.29 4.68
CA THR A 176 -15.17 4.61 4.05
C THR A 176 -14.97 5.66 5.13
N SER A 177 -14.24 6.73 4.83
CA SER A 177 -13.95 7.79 5.81
C SER A 177 -15.23 8.37 6.45
N ASP A 178 -16.23 8.67 5.61
CA ASP A 178 -17.48 9.32 6.03
C ASP A 178 -18.36 8.44 6.93
N LEU A 179 -18.27 7.12 6.77
CA LEU A 179 -19.07 6.15 7.52
C LEU A 179 -18.27 5.37 8.55
N LEU A 180 -16.97 5.65 8.70
CA LEU A 180 -16.05 4.81 9.46
C LEU A 180 -16.57 4.55 10.88
N GLU A 181 -16.96 5.60 11.61
CA GLU A 181 -17.47 5.48 12.97
C GLU A 181 -18.73 4.60 13.06
N ALA A 182 -19.69 4.79 12.15
CA ALA A 182 -20.90 3.98 12.10
C ALA A 182 -20.58 2.52 11.74
N GLN A 183 -19.61 2.29 10.85
CA GLN A 183 -19.17 0.95 10.44
C GLN A 183 -18.42 0.24 11.56
N LEU A 184 -17.55 0.93 12.30
CA LEU A 184 -16.86 0.39 13.46
C LEU A 184 -17.85 -0.02 14.56
N ASN A 185 -18.85 0.82 14.86
CA ASN A 185 -19.90 0.50 15.83
C ASN A 185 -20.78 -0.68 15.38
N LYS A 186 -21.00 -0.83 14.07
CA LYS A 186 -21.77 -1.94 13.52
C LYS A 186 -21.00 -3.27 13.54
N ALA A 187 -19.67 -3.21 13.50
CA ALA A 187 -18.81 -4.39 13.50
C ALA A 187 -18.72 -5.07 14.87
N THR A 188 -18.89 -4.31 15.96
CA THR A 188 -18.90 -4.77 17.36
C THR A 188 -20.26 -5.25 17.83
#